data_AF-A0A1Q9YK06-F1
#
_entry.id   AF-A0A1Q9YK06-F1
#
_cell.length_a   1.000
_cell.length_b   1.000
_cell.length_c   1.000
_cell.angle_alpha   90.00
_cell.angle_beta   90.00
_cell.angle_gamma   90.00
#
_symmetry.space_group_name_H-M   'P 1'
#
loop_
_entity.id
_entity.type
_entity.pdbx_description
1 polymer ?
#
loop_
_entity_poly.entity_id
_entity_poly.type
_entity_poly.pdbx_seq_one_letter_code
_entity_poly.pdbx_strand_id
1 'polypeptide(L)'
;MLNKLLEISPDLEETYRFRNRLPEYFREGTLSTAEEELRTLIAGLDSTGVAELQDFANTLRTWFKEVVNSFHIVKREYIAEARTGKVYVKNHRLTSSMIENRNKIIKMIKHNSNEYSNWERFRNRVLYVPSNGPEDGHLNLTDRPIN
;
A
#
# COMPACT_ATOMS: atom_id res chain seq x y z
N MET A 1 8.10 12.35 -26.65
CA MET A 1 8.26 10.89 -26.89
C MET A 1 7.02 10.13 -26.43
N LEU A 2 6.54 10.35 -25.20
CA LEU A 2 5.31 9.72 -24.68
C LEU A 2 4.06 10.00 -25.55
N ASN A 3 3.77 11.25 -25.90
CA ASN A 3 2.58 11.59 -26.71
C ASN A 3 2.56 10.84 -28.05
N LYS A 4 3.73 10.69 -28.70
CA LYS A 4 3.87 9.94 -29.96
C LYS A 4 3.61 8.44 -29.82
N LEU A 5 3.74 7.86 -28.62
CA LEU A 5 3.43 6.46 -28.35
C LEU A 5 1.93 6.28 -28.06
N LEU A 6 1.30 7.22 -27.37
CA LEU A 6 -0.14 7.19 -27.07
C LEU A 6 -0.98 7.39 -28.34
N GLU A 7 -0.48 8.17 -29.31
CA GLU A 7 -1.10 8.34 -30.64
C GLU A 7 -1.16 7.04 -31.47
N ILE A 8 -0.43 5.98 -31.10
CA ILE A 8 -0.36 4.72 -31.87
C ILE A 8 -1.62 3.86 -31.67
N SER A 9 -2.22 3.92 -30.48
CA SER A 9 -3.38 3.09 -30.14
C SER A 9 -4.28 3.81 -29.12
N PRO A 10 -5.57 3.99 -29.42
CA PRO A 10 -6.51 4.57 -28.46
C PRO A 10 -6.64 3.73 -27.18
N ASP A 11 -6.47 2.40 -27.27
CA ASP A 11 -6.49 1.52 -26.10
C ASP A 11 -5.31 1.77 -25.18
N LEU A 12 -4.13 2.07 -25.75
CA LEU A 12 -2.92 2.41 -24.99
C LEU A 12 -3.06 3.76 -24.30
N GLU A 13 -3.68 4.73 -24.96
CA GLU A 13 -3.99 6.03 -24.38
C GLU A 13 -4.95 5.91 -23.18
N GLU A 14 -6.07 5.17 -23.33
CA GLU A 14 -7.02 4.93 -22.25
C GLU A 14 -6.39 4.15 -21.09
N THR A 15 -5.60 3.10 -21.39
CA THR A 15 -4.87 2.34 -20.37
C THR A 15 -3.92 3.25 -19.59
N TYR A 16 -3.19 4.12 -20.27
CA TYR A 16 -2.29 5.08 -19.64
C TYR A 16 -3.05 6.07 -18.74
N ARG A 17 -4.21 6.55 -19.20
CA ARG A 17 -5.08 7.45 -18.43
C ARG A 17 -5.53 6.80 -17.12
N PHE A 18 -6.10 5.60 -17.18
CA PHE A 18 -6.58 4.89 -15.99
C PHE A 18 -5.47 4.48 -15.04
N ARG A 19 -4.31 4.09 -15.57
CA ARG A 19 -3.11 3.80 -14.77
C ARG A 19 -2.68 4.97 -13.90
N ASN A 20 -2.82 6.21 -14.38
CA ASN A 20 -2.46 7.41 -13.61
C ASN A 20 -3.57 7.85 -12.65
N ARG A 21 -4.83 7.63 -13.02
CA ARG A 21 -5.99 8.00 -12.21
C ARG A 21 -6.10 7.19 -10.91
N LEU A 22 -5.66 5.94 -10.91
CA LEU A 22 -5.74 5.07 -9.72
C LEU A 22 -4.82 5.55 -8.56
N PRO A 23 -3.53 5.89 -8.77
CA PRO A 23 -2.72 6.55 -7.75
C PRO A 23 -3.30 7.88 -7.23
N GLU A 24 -3.92 8.68 -8.09
CA GLU A 24 -4.56 9.94 -7.71
C GLU A 24 -5.72 9.71 -6.74
N TYR A 25 -6.58 8.73 -7.04
CA TYR A 25 -7.65 8.29 -6.15
C TYR A 25 -7.17 7.97 -4.73
N PHE A 26 -6.09 7.19 -4.59
CA PHE A 26 -5.57 6.86 -3.26
C PHE A 26 -4.90 8.05 -2.56
N ARG A 27 -4.33 8.99 -3.32
CA ARG A 27 -3.63 10.17 -2.79
C ARG A 27 -4.60 11.24 -2.30
N GLU A 28 -5.63 11.52 -3.09
CA GLU A 28 -6.53 12.67 -2.90
C GLU A 28 -7.85 12.26 -2.22
N GLY A 29 -8.26 11.01 -2.40
CA GLY A 29 -9.51 10.50 -1.85
C GLY A 29 -9.53 10.52 -0.32
N THR A 30 -10.74 10.66 0.22
CA THR A 30 -11.03 10.61 1.66
C THR A 30 -12.08 9.54 1.92
N LEU A 31 -12.28 9.12 3.17
CA LEU A 31 -13.30 8.10 3.48
C LEU A 31 -14.70 8.47 2.97
N SER A 32 -15.06 9.76 2.99
CA SER A 32 -16.35 10.25 2.50
C SER A 32 -16.48 10.27 0.98
N THR A 33 -15.38 10.39 0.24
CA THR A 33 -15.40 10.46 -1.24
C THR A 33 -14.98 9.15 -1.91
N ALA A 34 -14.27 8.29 -1.18
CA ALA A 34 -13.66 7.07 -1.70
C ALA A 34 -14.67 6.12 -2.34
N GLU A 35 -15.88 6.02 -1.80
CA GLU A 35 -16.93 5.15 -2.35
C GLU A 35 -17.40 5.66 -3.73
N GLU A 36 -17.78 6.93 -3.81
CA GLU A 36 -18.33 7.52 -5.04
C GLU A 36 -17.27 7.64 -6.15
N GLU A 37 -16.05 8.02 -5.78
CA GLU A 37 -14.93 8.07 -6.71
C GLU A 37 -14.57 6.68 -7.25
N LEU A 38 -14.63 5.63 -6.42
CA LEU A 38 -14.38 4.26 -6.87
C LEU A 38 -15.48 3.77 -7.82
N ARG A 39 -16.75 4.10 -7.56
CA ARG A 39 -17.85 3.80 -8.50
C ARG A 39 -17.63 4.50 -9.84
N THR A 40 -17.23 5.77 -9.81
CA THR A 40 -16.92 6.54 -11.02
C THR A 40 -15.74 5.94 -11.80
N LEU A 41 -14.70 5.47 -11.09
CA LEU A 41 -13.56 4.78 -11.70
C LEU A 41 -13.96 3.48 -12.37
N ILE A 42 -14.74 2.64 -11.69
CA ILE A 42 -15.23 1.37 -12.21
C ILE A 42 -16.08 1.60 -13.46
N ALA A 43 -17.04 2.52 -13.42
CA ALA A 43 -17.87 2.87 -14.57
C ALA A 43 -17.03 3.38 -15.75
N GLY A 44 -15.98 4.17 -15.45
CA GLY A 44 -15.01 4.60 -16.44
C GLY A 44 -14.28 3.42 -17.11
N LEU A 45 -13.79 2.47 -16.32
CA LEU A 45 -13.09 1.28 -16.83
C LEU A 45 -14.00 0.41 -17.70
N ASP A 46 -15.26 0.21 -17.31
CA ASP A 46 -16.20 -0.57 -18.12
C ASP A 46 -16.45 0.05 -19.49
N SER A 47 -16.50 1.39 -19.54
CA SER A 47 -16.81 2.14 -20.76
C SER A 47 -15.69 2.11 -21.81
N THR A 48 -14.49 1.65 -21.46
CA THR A 48 -13.33 1.61 -22.38
C THR A 48 -13.45 0.58 -23.49
N GLY A 49 -14.20 -0.50 -23.29
CA GLY A 49 -14.26 -1.62 -24.24
C GLY A 49 -13.00 -2.50 -24.28
N VAL A 50 -11.95 -2.17 -23.51
CA VAL A 50 -10.71 -2.95 -23.42
C VAL A 50 -10.88 -4.06 -22.39
N ALA A 51 -10.78 -5.31 -22.81
CA ALA A 51 -11.07 -6.48 -21.98
C ALA A 51 -10.25 -6.49 -20.68
N GLU A 52 -8.95 -6.17 -20.76
CA GLU A 52 -8.05 -6.14 -19.60
C GLU A 52 -8.45 -5.07 -18.57
N LEU A 53 -8.95 -3.92 -19.02
CA LEU A 53 -9.44 -2.85 -18.15
C LEU A 53 -10.79 -3.23 -17.51
N GLN A 54 -11.64 -3.94 -18.25
CA GLN A 54 -12.91 -4.47 -17.73
C GLN A 54 -12.69 -5.57 -16.69
N ASP A 55 -11.72 -6.47 -16.90
CA ASP A 55 -11.31 -7.46 -15.92
C ASP A 55 -10.73 -6.81 -14.66
N PHE A 56 -9.97 -5.74 -14.83
CA PHE A 56 -9.51 -4.94 -13.70
C PHE A 56 -10.67 -4.27 -12.94
N ALA A 57 -11.69 -3.77 -13.65
CA ALA A 57 -12.92 -3.25 -13.03
C ALA A 57 -13.63 -4.32 -12.19
N ASN A 58 -13.71 -5.56 -12.67
CA ASN A 58 -14.26 -6.69 -11.92
C ASN A 58 -13.46 -7.01 -10.65
N THR A 59 -12.13 -6.88 -10.72
CA THR A 59 -11.27 -6.99 -9.54
C THR A 59 -11.61 -5.89 -8.52
N LEU A 60 -11.75 -4.64 -8.95
CA LEU A 60 -12.13 -3.52 -8.05
C LEU A 60 -13.51 -3.72 -7.43
N ARG A 61 -14.48 -4.27 -8.18
CA ARG A 61 -15.80 -4.64 -7.63
C ARG A 61 -15.72 -5.71 -6.55
N THR A 62 -14.91 -6.74 -6.80
CA THR A 62 -14.74 -7.86 -5.86
C THR A 62 -14.17 -7.37 -4.53
N TRP A 63 -13.23 -6.43 -4.59
CA TRP A 63 -12.55 -5.86 -3.41
C TRP A 63 -13.10 -4.48 -3.01
N PHE A 64 -14.31 -4.13 -3.46
CA PHE A 64 -14.83 -2.76 -3.36
C PHE A 64 -14.84 -2.26 -1.91
N LYS A 65 -15.37 -3.10 -1.01
CA LYS A 65 -15.49 -2.77 0.40
C LYS A 65 -14.12 -2.61 1.06
N GLU A 66 -13.17 -3.48 0.75
CA GLU A 66 -11.81 -3.47 1.29
C GLU A 66 -11.05 -2.22 0.81
N VAL A 67 -11.19 -1.86 -0.47
CA VAL A 67 -10.59 -0.66 -1.04
C VAL A 67 -11.15 0.60 -0.35
N VAL A 68 -12.47 0.73 -0.21
CA VAL A 68 -13.08 1.87 0.51
C VAL A 68 -12.61 1.91 1.96
N ASN A 69 -12.59 0.77 2.64
CA ASN A 69 -12.14 0.68 4.03
C ASN A 69 -10.67 1.06 4.22
N SER A 70 -9.83 0.95 3.20
CA SER A 70 -8.42 1.37 3.27
C SER A 70 -8.25 2.86 3.55
N PHE A 71 -9.28 3.68 3.31
CA PHE A 71 -9.27 5.12 3.60
C PHE A 71 -9.51 5.45 5.08
N HIS A 72 -9.85 4.46 5.92
CA HIS A 72 -9.91 4.66 7.36
C HIS A 72 -8.52 5.02 7.92
N ILE A 73 -8.49 6.07 8.76
CA ILE A 73 -7.29 6.48 9.49
C ILE A 73 -7.17 5.58 10.72
N VAL A 74 -6.08 4.81 10.79
CA VAL A 74 -5.81 3.88 11.90
C VAL A 74 -4.91 4.46 12.97
N LYS A 75 -4.05 5.42 12.62
CA LYS A 75 -3.15 6.08 13.57
C LYS A 75 -3.00 7.54 13.19
N ARG A 76 -2.95 8.42 14.19
CA ARG A 76 -2.60 9.83 14.02
C ARG A 76 -1.33 10.10 14.80
N GLU A 77 -0.37 10.72 14.13
CA GLU A 77 0.92 11.04 14.70
C GLU A 77 1.09 12.56 14.71
N TYR A 78 1.40 13.12 15.87
CA TYR A 78 1.64 14.54 16.06
C TYR A 78 3.14 14.79 15.99
N ILE A 79 3.57 15.52 14.98
CA ILE A 79 4.98 15.78 14.74
C ILE A 79 5.24 17.26 15.00
N ALA A 80 6.09 17.55 15.98
CA ALA A 80 6.52 18.89 16.29
C ALA A 80 7.78 19.21 15.49
N GLU A 81 7.76 20.28 14.70
CA GLU A 81 8.93 20.78 14.01
C GLU A 81 9.87 21.46 15.01
N ALA A 82 11.04 20.85 15.26
CA ALA A 82 12.00 21.31 16.27
C ALA A 82 12.47 22.76 16.09
N ARG A 83 12.43 23.28 14.85
CA ARG A 83 12.90 24.65 14.53
C ARG A 83 11.84 25.74 14.70
N THR A 84 10.58 25.44 14.42
CA THR A 84 9.49 26.43 14.36
C THR A 84 8.48 26.25 15.48
N GLY A 85 8.50 25.11 16.18
CA GLY A 85 7.50 24.72 17.16
C GLY A 85 6.13 24.37 16.54
N LYS A 86 6.02 24.35 15.20
CA LYS A 86 4.76 24.02 14.53
C LYS A 86 4.47 22.53 14.67
N VAL A 87 3.27 22.20 15.10
CA VAL A 87 2.78 20.83 15.19
C VAL A 87 1.96 20.51 13.95
N TYR A 88 2.32 19.46 13.23
CA TYR A 88 1.52 18.92 12.13
C TYR A 88 1.05 17.50 12.45
N VAL A 89 -0.13 17.16 11.94
CA VAL A 89 -0.75 15.85 12.17
C VAL A 89 -0.55 15.00 10.92
N LYS A 90 0.13 13.86 11.09
CA LYS A 90 0.27 12.84 10.06
C LYS A 90 -0.75 11.73 10.30
N ASN A 91 -1.66 11.58 9.36
CA ASN A 91 -2.67 10.51 9.39
C ASN A 91 -2.11 9.28 8.67
N HIS A 92 -2.15 8.14 9.34
CA HIS A 92 -1.74 6.85 8.80
C HIS A 92 -2.97 6.04 8.43
N ARG A 93 -3.02 5.61 7.17
CA ARG A 93 -4.01 4.66 6.64
C ARG A 93 -3.41 3.25 6.64
N LEU A 94 -4.27 2.24 6.53
CA LEU A 94 -3.80 0.88 6.22
C LEU A 94 -3.27 0.89 4.80
N THR A 95 -1.94 0.83 4.68
CA THR A 95 -1.23 0.87 3.39
C THR A 95 -0.51 -0.44 3.15
N SER A 96 -0.43 -0.85 1.88
CA SER A 96 0.33 -2.03 1.48
C SER A 96 1.79 -1.96 1.92
N SER A 97 2.38 -0.76 2.03
CA SER A 97 3.77 -0.58 2.45
C SER A 97 4.06 -1.14 3.86
N MET A 98 3.12 -1.02 4.81
CA MET A 98 3.29 -1.59 6.15
C MET A 98 3.37 -3.13 6.06
N ILE A 99 2.50 -3.74 5.26
CA ILE A 99 2.46 -5.19 5.05
C ILE A 99 3.67 -5.66 4.24
N GLU A 100 4.09 -4.92 3.21
CA GLU A 100 5.28 -5.21 2.41
C GLU A 100 6.55 -5.22 3.27
N ASN A 101 6.67 -4.27 4.21
CA ASN A 101 7.79 -4.26 5.16
C ASN A 101 7.80 -5.53 6.02
N ARG A 102 6.63 -5.95 6.53
CA ARG A 102 6.50 -7.22 7.28
C ARG A 102 6.86 -8.43 6.41
N ASN A 103 6.37 -8.49 5.18
CA ASN A 103 6.68 -9.56 4.23
C ASN A 103 8.18 -9.62 3.89
N LYS A 104 8.84 -8.46 3.77
CA LYS A 104 10.29 -8.37 3.58
C LYS A 104 11.04 -8.98 4.77
N ILE A 105 10.66 -8.65 6.01
CA ILE A 105 11.25 -9.23 7.22
C ILE A 105 11.07 -10.76 7.24
N ILE A 106 9.88 -11.26 6.93
CA ILE A 106 9.60 -12.71 6.89
C ILE A 106 10.48 -13.40 5.83
N LYS A 107 10.61 -12.81 4.64
CA LYS A 107 11.50 -13.34 3.58
C LYS A 107 12.96 -13.40 4.05
N MET A 108 13.45 -12.38 4.74
CA MET A 108 14.81 -12.38 5.32
C MET A 108 14.98 -13.46 6.40
N ILE A 109 14.00 -13.64 7.29
CA ILE A 109 14.01 -14.71 8.30
C ILE A 109 14.15 -16.08 7.63
N LYS A 110 13.33 -16.34 6.61
CA LYS A 110 13.38 -17.60 5.84
C LYS A 110 14.75 -17.80 5.19
N HIS A 111 15.28 -16.76 4.54
CA HIS A 111 16.55 -16.81 3.83
C HIS A 111 17.74 -17.05 4.78
N ASN A 112 17.83 -16.30 5.88
CA ASN A 112 18.92 -16.40 6.87
C ASN A 112 19.00 -17.77 7.55
N SER A 113 17.93 -18.57 7.48
CA SER A 113 17.87 -19.88 8.11
C SER A 113 18.15 -21.02 7.14
N ASN A 114 18.51 -20.71 5.88
CA ASN A 114 18.61 -21.67 4.78
C ASN A 114 17.34 -22.52 4.64
N GLU A 115 16.19 -21.85 4.75
CA GLU A 115 14.86 -22.46 4.82
C GLU A 115 14.58 -23.21 6.14
N TYR A 116 13.33 -23.15 6.58
CA TYR A 116 12.91 -23.81 7.82
C TYR A 116 12.35 -25.19 7.55
N SER A 117 12.92 -26.21 8.17
CA SER A 117 12.33 -27.56 8.23
C SER A 117 11.33 -27.72 9.38
N ASN A 118 11.48 -26.94 10.45
CA ASN A 118 10.60 -26.97 11.62
C ASN A 118 9.64 -25.77 11.62
N TRP A 119 8.34 -26.04 11.45
CA TRP A 119 7.28 -25.03 11.40
C TRP A 119 7.15 -24.24 12.70
N GLU A 120 7.24 -24.89 13.86
CA GLU A 120 7.08 -24.21 15.16
C GLU A 120 8.19 -23.18 15.37
N ARG A 121 9.44 -23.53 15.01
CA ARG A 121 10.57 -22.60 15.06
C ARG A 121 10.37 -21.42 14.12
N PHE A 122 9.89 -21.67 12.89
CA PHE A 122 9.59 -20.61 11.94
C PHE A 122 8.50 -19.68 12.47
N ARG A 123 7.36 -20.24 12.92
CA ARG A 123 6.24 -19.50 13.49
C ARG A 123 6.69 -18.63 14.67
N ASN A 124 7.41 -19.21 15.62
CA ASN A 124 7.89 -18.48 16.80
C ASN A 124 8.80 -17.31 16.39
N ARG A 125 9.67 -17.50 15.39
CA ARG A 125 10.56 -16.44 14.89
C ARG A 125 9.81 -15.34 14.13
N VAL A 126 8.82 -15.72 13.31
CA VAL A 126 7.95 -14.78 12.59
C VAL A 126 7.05 -13.98 13.54
N LEU A 127 6.65 -14.54 14.69
CA LEU A 127 5.87 -13.80 15.68
C LEU A 127 6.75 -12.90 16.56
N TYR A 128 7.97 -13.30 16.86
CA TYR A 128 8.87 -12.58 17.76
C TYR A 128 9.57 -11.40 17.07
N VAL A 129 10.18 -11.62 15.90
CA VAL A 129 11.06 -10.62 15.26
C VAL A 129 10.32 -9.36 14.82
N PRO A 130 9.15 -9.42 14.17
CA PRO A 130 8.41 -8.21 13.78
C PRO A 130 7.82 -7.48 14.99
N SER A 131 7.47 -8.19 16.08
CA SER A 131 6.87 -7.60 17.28
C SER A 131 7.85 -6.79 18.12
N ASN A 132 9.14 -7.13 18.09
CA ASN A 132 10.19 -6.42 18.82
C ASN A 132 10.99 -5.45 17.93
N GLY A 133 10.59 -5.28 16.68
CA GLY A 133 11.11 -4.23 15.82
C GLY A 133 10.44 -2.89 16.14
N PRO A 134 11.15 -1.77 16.10
CA PRO A 134 10.55 -0.45 16.27
C PRO A 134 9.45 -0.20 15.24
N GLU A 135 8.42 0.54 15.65
CA GLU A 135 7.18 0.73 14.87
C GLU A 135 7.41 1.35 13.47
N ASP A 136 8.57 1.98 13.25
CA ASP A 136 8.98 2.67 12.03
C ASP A 136 10.02 1.90 11.18
N GLY A 137 10.47 0.71 11.63
CA GLY A 137 11.42 -0.12 10.90
C GLY A 137 12.90 0.22 11.07
N HIS A 138 13.28 1.11 11.98
CA HIS A 138 14.68 1.44 12.27
C HIS A 138 15.23 0.68 13.47
N LEU A 139 16.01 -0.39 13.30
CA LEU A 139 16.65 -1.17 14.39
C LEU A 139 16.90 -0.34 15.69
N ASN A 140 16.20 -0.68 16.78
CA ASN A 140 16.45 -0.10 18.09
C ASN A 140 17.88 -0.47 18.50
N LEU A 141 18.78 0.50 18.45
CA LEU A 141 20.19 0.33 18.83
C LEU A 141 20.40 0.00 20.32
N THR A 142 19.32 -0.01 21.11
CA THR A 142 19.33 -0.24 22.56
C THR A 142 19.35 -1.72 22.97
N ASP A 143 19.16 -2.66 22.03
CA ASP A 143 19.21 -4.10 22.33
C ASP A 143 20.57 -4.74 21.95
N ARG A 144 21.67 -4.00 22.11
CA ARG A 144 22.98 -4.65 22.14
C ARG A 144 23.17 -5.26 23.53
N PRO A 145 23.49 -6.56 23.65
CA PRO A 145 23.91 -7.10 24.94
C PRO A 145 25.13 -6.30 25.40
N ILE A 146 25.02 -5.75 26.61
CA ILE A 146 26.10 -5.08 27.31
C ILE A 146 27.15 -6.17 27.55
N ASN A 147 28.32 -6.04 26.91
CA ASN A 147 29.51 -6.82 27.25
C ASN A 147 30.21 -6.15 28.43
#